data_AF-A0A7X5TDS8-F1
#
_entry.id   AF-A0A7X5TDS8-F1
#
_cell.length_a   1.000
_cell.length_b   1.000
_cell.length_c   1.000
_cell.angle_alpha   90.00
_cell.angle_beta   90.00
_cell.angle_gamma   90.00
#
_symmetry.space_group_name_H-M   'P 1'
#
loop_
_entity.id
_entity.type
_entity.pdbx_description
1 polymer ?
#
loop_
_entity_poly.entity_id
_entity_poly.type
_entity_poly.pdbx_seq_one_letter_code
_entity_poly.pdbx_strand_id
1 'polypeptide(L)'
;MTMMQALKGANSSIVLQIYGLTDPEIITLLQKKQADGVVVTIFYDKNATRNLPKSLNAYPVKSQGLMHRKILVIDSVQVFLGTANFTTQSLKMHDNLIAGIWDPLLARFFEESIEDAKTFDIGNATISSFLRPDLKQLCQVIDEAKESIQIAMFTLTHPQIVQKLIDAISRGVVVTLAVDRYTAAGASQSAVLRLKEAGAEILVSQGSQLLHHKWAWIDREIFVIGSANWTSSAFEKNLDCLLILKGLNTEQKKLLNRLWKRVAIASEKK
;
A
#
# COMPACT_ATOMS: atom_id res chain seq x y z
N MET A 1 -6.28 17.46 -2.08
CA MET A 1 -7.47 16.91 -1.40
C MET A 1 -7.03 15.69 -0.61
N THR A 2 -7.49 15.52 0.63
CA THR A 2 -7.21 14.33 1.46
C THR A 2 -8.30 13.26 1.30
N MET A 3 -8.02 12.01 1.70
CA MET A 3 -9.01 10.93 1.71
C MET A 3 -10.25 11.29 2.55
N MET A 4 -10.06 11.91 3.73
CA MET A 4 -11.18 12.33 4.58
C MET A 4 -12.02 13.44 3.95
N GLN A 5 -11.39 14.38 3.24
CA GLN A 5 -12.13 15.41 2.50
C GLN A 5 -12.96 14.79 1.38
N ALA A 6 -12.38 13.86 0.62
CA ALA A 6 -13.10 13.14 -0.44
C ALA A 6 -14.27 12.32 0.11
N LEU A 7 -14.05 11.57 1.20
CA LEU A 7 -15.11 10.76 1.83
C LEU A 7 -16.25 11.62 2.37
N LYS A 8 -15.95 12.79 2.96
CA LYS A 8 -16.96 13.77 3.37
C LYS A 8 -17.71 14.38 2.18
N GLY A 9 -17.04 14.49 1.03
CA GLY A 9 -17.61 15.03 -0.21
C GLY A 9 -18.31 14.00 -1.10
N ALA A 10 -18.36 12.72 -0.74
CA ALA A 10 -19.00 11.66 -1.54
C ALA A 10 -20.49 11.94 -1.74
N ASN A 11 -20.99 11.77 -2.96
CA ASN A 11 -22.37 12.15 -3.34
C ASN A 11 -23.21 11.00 -3.90
N SER A 12 -22.60 10.01 -4.54
CA SER A 12 -23.33 8.94 -5.23
C SER A 12 -23.00 7.55 -4.69
N SER A 13 -21.70 7.23 -4.54
CA SER A 13 -21.28 5.88 -4.16
C SER A 13 -19.99 5.87 -3.34
N ILE A 14 -19.90 4.89 -2.43
CA ILE A 14 -18.70 4.54 -1.70
C ILE A 14 -18.54 3.03 -1.73
N VAL A 15 -17.45 2.53 -2.32
CA VAL A 15 -17.07 1.13 -2.25
C VAL A 15 -15.77 1.01 -1.46
N LEU A 16 -15.82 0.31 -0.33
CA LEU A 16 -14.68 0.13 0.57
C LEU A 16 -14.28 -1.34 0.65
N GLN A 17 -13.06 -1.66 0.24
CA GLN A 17 -12.41 -2.94 0.40
C GLN A 17 -11.31 -2.81 1.46
N ILE A 18 -11.53 -3.35 2.66
CA ILE A 18 -10.67 -3.03 3.81
C ILE A 18 -10.38 -4.23 4.72
N TYR A 19 -9.11 -4.42 5.06
CA TYR A 19 -8.70 -5.39 6.08
C TYR A 19 -9.26 -5.04 7.47
N GLY A 20 -8.85 -3.89 8.01
CA GLY A 20 -9.27 -3.43 9.34
C GLY A 20 -10.06 -2.13 9.25
N LEU A 21 -11.30 -2.15 9.74
CA LEU A 21 -12.18 -0.99 9.89
C LEU A 21 -12.70 -0.92 11.33
N THR A 22 -12.08 -0.08 12.16
CA THR A 22 -12.48 0.13 13.56
C THR A 22 -12.41 1.58 14.00
N ASP A 23 -11.99 2.51 13.13
CA ASP A 23 -11.98 3.93 13.44
C ASP A 23 -13.43 4.46 13.53
N PRO A 24 -13.83 5.04 14.68
CA PRO A 24 -15.21 5.46 14.90
C PRO A 24 -15.61 6.68 14.06
N GLU A 25 -14.67 7.55 13.68
CA GLU A 25 -14.95 8.71 12.83
C GLU A 25 -15.29 8.24 11.41
N ILE A 26 -14.52 7.29 10.88
CA ILE A 26 -14.81 6.67 9.58
C ILE A 26 -16.16 5.95 9.60
N ILE A 27 -16.39 5.09 10.60
CA ILE A 27 -17.64 4.32 10.69
C ILE A 27 -18.86 5.24 10.77
N THR A 28 -18.80 6.28 11.62
CA THR A 28 -19.90 7.25 11.76
C THR A 28 -20.14 8.00 10.45
N LEU A 29 -19.08 8.38 9.74
CA LEU A 29 -19.20 9.07 8.46
C LEU A 29 -19.83 8.17 7.39
N LEU A 30 -19.45 6.89 7.32
CA LEU A 30 -20.05 5.92 6.40
C LEU A 30 -21.54 5.72 6.69
N GLN A 31 -21.92 5.60 7.97
CA GLN A 31 -23.33 5.49 8.37
C GLN A 31 -24.12 6.74 7.96
N LYS A 32 -23.55 7.93 8.21
CA LYS A 32 -24.17 9.18 7.81
C LYS A 32 -24.35 9.25 6.30
N LYS A 33 -23.32 8.93 5.51
CA LYS A 33 -23.40 8.95 4.05
C LYS A 33 -24.48 8.01 3.52
N GLN A 34 -24.60 6.82 4.10
CA GLN A 34 -25.66 5.88 3.74
C GLN A 34 -27.05 6.41 4.09
N ALA A 35 -27.21 7.07 5.25
CA ALA A 35 -28.46 7.71 5.65
C ALA A 35 -28.82 8.92 4.76
N ASP A 36 -27.81 9.63 4.26
CA ASP A 36 -27.95 10.74 3.31
C ASP A 36 -28.24 10.27 1.87
N GLY A 37 -28.38 8.95 1.63
CA GLY A 37 -28.74 8.37 0.34
C GLY A 37 -27.57 7.96 -0.56
N VAL A 38 -26.32 8.07 -0.09
CA VAL A 38 -25.13 7.58 -0.81
C VAL A 38 -25.12 6.05 -0.76
N VAL A 39 -24.87 5.41 -1.90
CA VAL A 39 -24.74 3.94 -1.97
C VAL A 39 -23.41 3.52 -1.35
N VAL A 40 -23.44 3.06 -0.10
CA VAL A 40 -22.27 2.56 0.61
C VAL A 40 -22.23 1.04 0.54
N THR A 41 -21.10 0.47 0.12
CA THR A 41 -20.83 -0.98 0.11
C THR A 41 -19.46 -1.25 0.70
N ILE A 42 -19.39 -2.15 1.69
CA ILE A 42 -18.15 -2.44 2.41
C ILE A 42 -17.84 -3.94 2.31
N PHE A 43 -16.65 -4.28 1.83
CA PHE A 43 -16.09 -5.63 1.81
C PHE A 43 -14.93 -5.69 2.80
N TYR A 44 -14.96 -6.61 3.76
CA TYR A 44 -14.02 -6.56 4.88
C TYR A 44 -13.51 -7.92 5.36
N ASP A 45 -12.37 -7.93 6.04
CA ASP A 45 -11.88 -9.11 6.76
C ASP A 45 -12.57 -9.27 8.11
N LYS A 46 -13.30 -10.38 8.28
CA LYS A 46 -14.11 -10.64 9.48
C LYS A 46 -13.31 -10.63 10.79
N ASN A 47 -12.06 -11.06 10.75
CA ASN A 47 -11.25 -11.21 11.96
C ASN A 47 -10.61 -9.89 12.39
N ALA A 48 -10.21 -9.07 11.42
CA ALA A 48 -9.59 -7.78 11.64
C ALA A 48 -10.58 -6.62 11.86
N THR A 49 -11.85 -6.82 11.46
CA THR A 49 -12.91 -5.82 11.60
C THR A 49 -14.04 -6.38 12.46
N ARG A 50 -14.11 -5.92 13.72
CA ARG A 50 -15.09 -6.38 14.70
C ARG A 50 -16.14 -5.32 14.97
N ASN A 51 -17.35 -5.75 15.32
CA ASN A 51 -18.44 -4.89 15.81
C ASN A 51 -18.90 -3.79 14.83
N LEU A 52 -18.91 -4.07 13.52
CA LEU A 52 -19.53 -3.13 12.58
C LEU A 52 -21.03 -2.98 12.86
N PRO A 53 -21.57 -1.75 12.82
CA PRO A 53 -23.00 -1.52 12.94
C PRO A 53 -23.79 -2.28 11.87
N LYS A 54 -24.87 -2.97 12.28
CA LYS A 54 -25.77 -3.70 11.37
C LYS A 54 -26.45 -2.81 10.33
N SER A 55 -26.48 -1.49 10.56
CA SER A 55 -27.04 -0.55 9.60
C SER A 55 -26.18 -0.37 8.36
N LEU A 56 -24.88 -0.70 8.40
CA LEU A 56 -24.01 -0.59 7.23
C LEU A 56 -24.19 -1.81 6.31
N ASN A 57 -24.23 -1.56 5.01
CA ASN A 57 -24.12 -2.60 3.99
C ASN A 57 -22.68 -3.13 3.94
N ALA A 58 -22.37 -4.07 4.84
CA ALA A 58 -21.04 -4.62 5.02
C ALA A 58 -21.03 -6.15 4.89
N TYR A 59 -20.10 -6.66 4.10
CA TYR A 59 -20.02 -8.05 3.69
C TYR A 59 -18.63 -8.62 4.04
N PRO A 60 -18.54 -9.61 4.95
CA PRO A 60 -17.28 -10.24 5.25
C PRO A 60 -16.81 -11.07 4.05
N VAL A 61 -15.55 -10.89 3.63
CA VAL A 61 -14.95 -11.64 2.53
C VAL A 61 -14.25 -12.87 3.07
N LYS A 62 -14.52 -14.02 2.47
CA LYS A 62 -13.79 -15.27 2.73
C LYS A 62 -12.67 -15.43 1.70
N SER A 63 -11.46 -15.69 2.16
CA SER A 63 -10.28 -15.95 1.33
C SER A 63 -9.45 -17.09 1.89
N GLN A 64 -8.51 -17.60 1.08
CA GLN A 64 -7.55 -18.62 1.52
C GLN A 64 -6.56 -18.05 2.56
N GLY A 65 -6.11 -16.81 2.37
CA GLY A 65 -5.40 -16.01 3.36
C GLY A 65 -6.30 -14.89 3.91
N LEU A 66 -5.70 -13.73 4.19
CA LEU A 66 -6.41 -12.53 4.67
C LEU A 66 -7.09 -11.78 3.52
N MET A 67 -8.22 -11.12 3.79
CA MET A 67 -8.69 -10.02 2.92
C MET A 67 -7.91 -8.78 3.31
N HIS A 68 -6.73 -8.57 2.72
CA HIS A 68 -5.76 -7.58 3.16
C HIS A 68 -5.73 -6.30 2.30
N ARG A 69 -6.71 -6.08 1.42
CA ARG A 69 -6.85 -4.86 0.63
C ARG A 69 -7.19 -3.64 1.50
N LYS A 70 -6.79 -2.46 1.03
CA LYS A 70 -7.13 -1.15 1.61
C LYS A 70 -7.44 -0.19 0.46
N ILE A 71 -8.58 -0.39 -0.18
CA ILE A 71 -9.02 0.33 -1.37
C ILE A 71 -10.36 0.99 -1.06
N LEU A 72 -10.46 2.27 -1.32
CA LEU A 72 -11.66 3.08 -1.19
C LEU A 72 -11.95 3.74 -2.54
N VAL A 73 -13.08 3.41 -3.14
CA VAL A 73 -13.58 4.05 -4.35
C VAL A 73 -14.74 4.96 -3.96
N ILE A 74 -14.74 6.20 -4.47
CA ILE A 74 -15.76 7.21 -4.21
C ILE A 74 -16.28 7.73 -5.54
N ASP A 75 -17.60 7.76 -5.65
CA ASP A 75 -18.37 8.28 -6.78
C ASP A 75 -17.90 7.72 -8.14
N SER A 76 -17.44 6.46 -8.14
CA SER A 76 -16.88 5.74 -9.30
C SER A 76 -15.81 6.51 -10.08
N VAL A 77 -15.04 7.38 -9.39
CA VAL A 77 -13.96 8.17 -10.00
C VAL A 77 -12.74 8.35 -9.11
N GLN A 78 -12.92 8.47 -7.80
CA GLN A 78 -11.80 8.72 -6.88
C GLN A 78 -11.39 7.40 -6.24
N VAL A 79 -10.13 7.02 -6.40
CA VAL A 79 -9.56 5.81 -5.83
C VAL A 79 -8.51 6.20 -4.78
N PHE A 80 -8.71 5.77 -3.55
CA PHE A 80 -7.73 5.87 -2.47
C PHE A 80 -7.26 4.48 -2.10
N LEU A 81 -5.94 4.27 -2.10
CA LEU A 81 -5.36 2.99 -1.69
C LEU A 81 -3.96 3.13 -1.12
N GLY A 82 -3.48 2.08 -0.48
CA GLY A 82 -2.10 2.00 -0.03
C GLY A 82 -1.95 1.16 1.22
N THR A 83 -1.24 1.70 2.20
CA THR A 83 -0.69 0.91 3.31
C THR A 83 -1.58 0.93 4.56
N ALA A 84 -2.46 1.93 4.68
CA ALA A 84 -3.22 2.21 5.90
C ALA A 84 -4.46 1.31 6.05
N ASN A 85 -4.62 0.73 7.23
CA ASN A 85 -5.93 0.22 7.67
C ASN A 85 -6.78 1.40 8.18
N PHE A 86 -8.10 1.23 8.24
CA PHE A 86 -9.02 2.25 8.76
C PHE A 86 -9.31 2.00 10.25
N THR A 87 -8.23 1.92 11.03
CA THR A 87 -8.24 1.86 12.49
C THR A 87 -7.65 3.14 13.06
N THR A 88 -8.06 3.52 14.27
CA THR A 88 -7.59 4.76 14.92
C THR A 88 -6.07 4.82 15.00
N GLN A 89 -5.42 3.71 15.40
CA GLN A 89 -3.97 3.64 15.50
C GLN A 89 -3.32 3.78 14.12
N SER A 90 -3.85 3.10 13.10
CA SER A 90 -3.28 3.18 11.75
C SER A 90 -3.41 4.57 11.14
N LEU A 91 -4.52 5.26 11.36
CA LEU A 91 -4.76 6.58 10.76
C LEU A 91 -4.12 7.74 11.52
N LYS A 92 -3.94 7.62 12.85
CA LYS A 92 -3.49 8.73 13.71
C LYS A 92 -2.07 8.56 14.25
N MET A 93 -1.58 7.32 14.38
CA MET A 93 -0.31 7.04 15.05
C MET A 93 0.76 6.48 14.11
N HIS A 94 0.40 5.53 13.25
CA HIS A 94 1.37 4.82 12.42
C HIS A 94 1.74 5.58 11.15
N ASP A 95 2.99 5.44 10.73
CA ASP A 95 3.47 5.99 9.47
C ASP A 95 2.92 5.16 8.30
N ASN A 96 2.02 5.77 7.54
CA ASN A 96 1.34 5.15 6.41
C ASN A 96 1.39 6.04 5.18
N LEU A 97 1.08 5.45 4.02
CA LEU A 97 0.89 6.17 2.78
C LEU A 97 -0.42 5.76 2.13
N ILE A 98 -1.23 6.74 1.76
CA ILE A 98 -2.45 6.58 0.98
C ILE A 98 -2.27 7.44 -0.28
N ALA A 99 -2.35 6.81 -1.45
CA ALA A 99 -2.37 7.47 -2.74
C ALA A 99 -3.82 7.72 -3.17
N GLY A 100 -4.11 8.92 -3.66
CA GLY A 100 -5.37 9.27 -4.32
C GLY A 100 -5.17 9.38 -5.83
N ILE A 101 -6.01 8.69 -6.61
CA ILE A 101 -5.98 8.68 -8.07
C ILE A 101 -7.41 8.96 -8.56
N TRP A 102 -7.56 9.88 -9.51
CA TRP A 102 -8.85 10.25 -10.09
C TRP A 102 -8.93 9.74 -11.51
N ASP A 103 -9.60 8.61 -11.70
CA ASP A 103 -9.82 7.99 -13.00
C ASP A 103 -11.02 7.03 -12.95
N PRO A 104 -12.07 7.25 -13.77
CA PRO A 104 -13.25 6.40 -13.77
C PRO A 104 -12.99 4.95 -14.19
N LEU A 105 -12.02 4.70 -15.08
CA LEU A 105 -11.73 3.33 -15.54
C LEU A 105 -11.01 2.53 -14.47
N LEU A 106 -10.08 3.16 -13.74
CA LEU A 106 -9.42 2.59 -12.58
C LEU A 106 -10.41 2.35 -11.43
N ALA A 107 -11.31 3.31 -11.17
CA ALA A 107 -12.36 3.16 -10.17
C ALA A 107 -13.24 1.94 -10.49
N ARG A 108 -13.73 1.85 -11.73
CA ARG A 108 -14.52 0.72 -12.20
C ARG A 108 -13.78 -0.62 -12.09
N PHE A 109 -12.48 -0.65 -12.37
CA PHE A 109 -11.67 -1.86 -12.17
C PHE A 109 -11.68 -2.34 -10.71
N PHE A 110 -11.60 -1.42 -9.75
CA PHE A 110 -11.67 -1.80 -8.33
C PHE A 110 -13.09 -2.15 -7.86
N GLU A 111 -14.13 -1.68 -8.53
CA GLU A 111 -15.53 -1.98 -8.20
C GLU A 111 -16.02 -3.31 -8.81
N GLU A 112 -15.65 -3.61 -10.05
CA GLU A 112 -16.33 -4.62 -10.87
C GLU A 112 -15.42 -5.72 -11.44
N SER A 113 -14.09 -5.63 -11.32
CA SER A 113 -13.21 -6.46 -12.15
C SER A 113 -13.26 -7.95 -11.82
N ILE A 114 -13.38 -8.76 -12.87
CA ILE A 114 -13.16 -10.22 -12.88
C ILE A 114 -11.67 -10.52 -13.12
N GLU A 115 -10.96 -9.60 -13.76
CA GLU A 115 -9.53 -9.69 -14.05
C GLU A 115 -8.71 -9.25 -12.83
N ASP A 116 -7.63 -9.99 -12.53
CA ASP A 116 -6.75 -9.68 -11.40
C ASP A 116 -5.73 -8.57 -11.71
N ALA A 117 -5.55 -8.17 -12.97
CA ALA A 117 -4.57 -7.16 -13.37
C ALA A 117 -4.99 -6.35 -14.60
N LYS A 118 -4.71 -5.05 -14.60
CA LYS A 118 -4.95 -4.16 -15.75
C LYS A 118 -4.01 -2.95 -15.72
N THR A 119 -3.64 -2.45 -16.90
CA THR A 119 -2.84 -1.23 -17.04
C THR A 119 -3.68 -0.08 -17.56
N PHE A 120 -3.42 1.12 -17.03
CA PHE A 120 -4.14 2.36 -17.34
C PHE A 120 -3.14 3.46 -17.66
N ASP A 121 -3.42 4.27 -18.67
CA ASP A 121 -2.70 5.51 -18.94
C ASP A 121 -3.52 6.68 -18.40
N ILE A 122 -3.02 7.32 -17.35
CA ILE A 122 -3.71 8.39 -16.62
C ILE A 122 -2.82 9.63 -16.65
N GLY A 123 -3.16 10.56 -17.53
CA GLY A 123 -2.30 11.69 -17.85
C GLY A 123 -0.98 11.22 -18.46
N ASN A 124 0.14 11.59 -17.84
CA ASN A 124 1.48 11.16 -18.27
C ASN A 124 1.95 9.85 -17.61
N ALA A 125 1.16 9.31 -16.68
CA ALA A 125 1.56 8.14 -15.91
C ALA A 125 0.90 6.88 -16.46
N THR A 126 1.68 5.81 -16.58
CA THR A 126 1.18 4.46 -16.81
C THR A 126 1.10 3.75 -15.46
N ILE A 127 -0.08 3.25 -15.11
CA ILE A 127 -0.35 2.56 -13.85
C ILE A 127 -0.73 1.12 -14.15
N SER A 128 0.15 0.18 -13.84
CA SER A 128 -0.18 -1.24 -13.81
C SER A 128 -0.75 -1.59 -12.43
N SER A 129 -2.00 -2.02 -12.42
CA SER A 129 -2.77 -2.30 -11.21
C SER A 129 -3.02 -3.79 -11.06
N PHE A 130 -2.81 -4.30 -9.84
CA PHE A 130 -2.96 -5.71 -9.51
C PHE A 130 -3.83 -5.88 -8.27
N LEU A 131 -4.96 -6.60 -8.43
CA LEU A 131 -5.88 -7.00 -7.36
C LEU A 131 -5.37 -8.20 -6.54
N ARG A 132 -4.30 -8.85 -7.03
CA ARG A 132 -3.40 -9.73 -6.29
C ARG A 132 -1.97 -9.37 -6.69
N PRO A 133 -1.03 -9.16 -5.76
CA PRO A 133 0.31 -8.71 -6.12
C PRO A 133 0.99 -9.68 -7.09
N ASP A 134 1.52 -9.16 -8.19
CA ASP A 134 2.24 -9.97 -9.17
C ASP A 134 3.74 -9.97 -8.85
N LEU A 135 4.22 -11.11 -8.37
CA LEU A 135 5.62 -11.30 -8.00
C LEU A 135 6.54 -11.15 -9.21
N LYS A 136 6.13 -11.64 -10.38
CA LYS A 136 6.94 -11.57 -11.60
C LYS A 136 7.15 -10.12 -12.02
N GLN A 137 6.08 -9.33 -12.00
CA GLN A 137 6.14 -7.91 -12.35
C GLN A 137 6.98 -7.10 -11.35
N LEU A 138 6.85 -7.37 -10.05
CA LEU A 138 7.69 -6.72 -9.04
C LEU A 138 9.18 -7.08 -9.20
N CYS A 139 9.49 -8.36 -9.39
CA CYS A 139 10.87 -8.81 -9.62
C CYS A 139 11.44 -8.20 -10.91
N GLN A 140 10.63 -8.10 -11.96
CA GLN A 140 11.06 -7.49 -13.23
C GLN A 140 11.45 -6.03 -13.05
N VAL A 141 10.65 -5.21 -12.35
CA VAL A 141 11.02 -3.80 -12.14
C VAL A 141 12.24 -3.62 -11.24
N ILE A 142 12.52 -4.58 -10.34
CA ILE A 142 13.76 -4.62 -9.55
C ILE A 142 14.96 -5.02 -10.43
N ASP A 143 14.78 -5.99 -11.33
CA ASP A 143 15.82 -6.42 -12.28
C ASP A 143 16.21 -5.29 -13.26
N GLU A 144 15.22 -4.49 -13.69
CA GLU A 144 15.42 -3.37 -14.61
C GLU A 144 16.08 -2.14 -13.96
N ALA A 145 16.18 -2.09 -12.62
CA ALA A 145 16.76 -0.96 -11.90
C ALA A 145 18.25 -0.74 -12.24
N LYS A 146 18.65 0.53 -12.37
CA LYS A 146 19.99 0.94 -12.83
C LYS A 146 20.76 1.79 -11.83
N GLU A 147 20.07 2.58 -11.01
CA GLU A 147 20.70 3.60 -10.16
C GLU A 147 20.39 3.38 -8.68
N SER A 148 19.11 3.28 -8.32
CA SER A 148 18.72 3.19 -6.91
C SER A 148 17.38 2.50 -6.68
N ILE A 149 17.27 1.82 -5.54
CA ILE A 149 16.04 1.22 -5.04
C ILE A 149 15.87 1.65 -3.58
N GLN A 150 14.88 2.51 -3.34
CA GLN A 150 14.51 2.95 -1.99
C GLN A 150 13.23 2.23 -1.57
N ILE A 151 13.29 1.48 -0.47
CA ILE A 151 12.18 0.63 -0.02
C ILE A 151 11.76 1.08 1.37
N ALA A 152 10.47 1.32 1.58
CA ALA A 152 9.89 1.45 2.90
C ALA A 152 8.89 0.30 3.12
N MET A 153 9.25 -0.64 3.99
CA MET A 153 8.55 -1.91 4.12
C MET A 153 8.31 -2.28 5.58
N PHE A 154 7.06 -2.56 5.93
CA PHE A 154 6.71 -3.06 7.25
C PHE A 154 7.25 -4.48 7.44
N THR A 155 6.99 -5.41 6.51
CA THR A 155 7.53 -6.78 6.57
C THR A 155 8.11 -7.21 5.23
N LEU A 156 9.38 -7.65 5.23
CA LEU A 156 10.08 -8.18 4.06
C LEU A 156 10.66 -9.55 4.39
N THR A 157 10.12 -10.60 3.76
CA THR A 157 10.60 -11.98 3.96
C THR A 157 10.64 -12.81 2.69
N HIS A 158 10.12 -12.30 1.57
CA HIS A 158 10.00 -13.08 0.35
C HIS A 158 11.39 -13.40 -0.24
N PRO A 159 11.78 -14.68 -0.38
CA PRO A 159 13.15 -15.06 -0.71
C PRO A 159 13.57 -14.59 -2.11
N GLN A 160 12.67 -14.68 -3.10
CA GLN A 160 12.98 -14.20 -4.46
C GLN A 160 13.17 -12.68 -4.52
N ILE A 161 12.34 -11.89 -3.81
CA ILE A 161 12.49 -10.43 -3.77
C ILE A 161 13.83 -10.06 -3.11
N VAL A 162 14.16 -10.69 -1.98
CA VAL A 162 15.46 -10.49 -1.32
C VAL A 162 16.62 -10.82 -2.27
N GLN A 163 16.54 -11.94 -3.00
CA GLN A 163 17.58 -12.30 -3.96
C GLN A 163 17.69 -11.27 -5.09
N LYS A 164 16.57 -10.79 -5.63
CA LYS A 164 16.55 -9.78 -6.69
C LYS A 164 17.17 -8.45 -6.27
N LEU A 165 16.98 -8.06 -5.01
CA LEU A 165 17.63 -6.89 -4.44
C LEU A 165 19.14 -7.10 -4.27
N ILE A 166 19.59 -8.28 -3.83
CA ILE A 166 21.01 -8.63 -3.77
C ILE A 166 21.63 -8.59 -5.18
N ASP A 167 20.93 -9.13 -6.17
CA ASP A 167 21.35 -9.10 -7.57
C ASP A 167 21.42 -7.66 -8.11
N ALA A 168 20.55 -6.75 -7.64
CA ALA A 168 20.63 -5.34 -8.00
C ALA A 168 21.88 -4.67 -7.40
N ILE A 169 22.19 -4.97 -6.14
CA ILE A 169 23.40 -4.45 -5.48
C ILE A 169 24.66 -4.92 -6.19
N SER A 170 24.72 -6.19 -6.62
CA SER A 170 25.88 -6.72 -7.36
C SER A 170 26.06 -6.07 -8.74
N ARG A 171 24.99 -5.52 -9.34
CA ARG A 171 25.04 -4.68 -10.55
C ARG A 171 25.46 -3.23 -10.28
N GLY A 172 25.65 -2.83 -9.03
CA GLY A 172 26.01 -1.48 -8.62
C GLY A 172 24.84 -0.56 -8.30
N VAL A 173 23.60 -1.10 -8.21
CA VAL A 173 22.41 -0.33 -7.84
C VAL A 173 22.44 -0.02 -6.34
N VAL A 174 22.21 1.23 -5.96
CA VAL A 174 22.15 1.63 -4.54
C VAL A 174 20.84 1.19 -3.93
N VAL A 175 20.87 0.23 -3.01
CA VAL A 175 19.67 -0.26 -2.30
C VAL A 175 19.64 0.26 -0.87
N THR A 176 18.57 0.96 -0.52
CA THR A 176 18.29 1.37 0.87
C THR A 176 16.94 0.80 1.31
N LEU A 177 16.93 0.07 2.43
CA LEU A 177 15.74 -0.50 3.05
C LEU A 177 15.43 0.21 4.38
N ALA A 178 14.31 0.93 4.41
CA ALA A 178 13.66 1.37 5.64
C ALA A 178 12.65 0.33 6.13
N VAL A 179 12.80 -0.15 7.36
CA VAL A 179 12.03 -1.26 7.93
C VAL A 179 11.62 -0.97 9.37
N ASP A 180 10.46 -1.50 9.77
CA ASP A 180 9.98 -1.37 11.15
C ASP A 180 10.87 -2.13 12.15
N ARG A 181 11.19 -1.52 13.30
CA ARG A 181 12.02 -2.15 14.35
C ARG A 181 11.56 -3.52 14.80
N TYR A 182 10.25 -3.73 14.95
CA TYR A 182 9.75 -4.99 15.49
C TYR A 182 9.88 -6.10 14.46
N THR A 183 9.65 -5.80 13.18
CA THR A 183 9.80 -6.79 12.12
C THR A 183 11.26 -7.00 11.76
N ALA A 184 12.10 -5.97 11.82
CA ALA A 184 13.55 -6.07 11.64
C ALA A 184 14.22 -6.97 12.69
N ALA A 185 13.74 -6.91 13.95
CA ALA A 185 14.16 -7.79 15.03
C ALA A 185 13.40 -9.14 15.05
N GLY A 186 12.45 -9.35 14.14
CA GLY A 186 11.56 -10.50 14.12
C GLY A 186 11.45 -11.09 12.71
N ALA A 187 10.25 -11.06 12.14
CA ALA A 187 9.95 -11.75 10.88
C ALA A 187 10.92 -11.40 9.73
N SER A 188 11.33 -10.14 9.61
CA SER A 188 12.21 -9.63 8.55
C SER A 188 13.71 -9.80 8.88
N GLN A 189 14.09 -10.31 10.06
CA GLN A 189 15.48 -10.33 10.53
C GLN A 189 16.44 -10.99 9.53
N SER A 190 16.09 -12.17 9.01
CA SER A 190 16.92 -12.89 8.04
C SER A 190 17.09 -12.09 6.74
N ALA A 191 16.03 -11.48 6.22
CA ALA A 191 16.09 -10.66 5.02
C ALA A 191 16.96 -9.42 5.23
N VAL A 192 16.79 -8.75 6.37
CA VAL A 192 17.59 -7.57 6.76
C VAL A 192 19.07 -7.90 6.84
N LEU A 193 19.44 -9.00 7.50
CA LEU A 193 20.84 -9.42 7.61
C LEU A 193 21.46 -9.71 6.24
N ARG A 194 20.76 -10.50 5.40
CA ARG A 194 21.24 -10.83 4.05
C ARG A 194 21.43 -9.59 3.16
N LEU A 195 20.50 -8.64 3.22
CA LEU A 195 20.61 -7.40 2.45
C LEU A 195 21.75 -6.52 2.97
N LYS A 196 21.92 -6.45 4.29
CA LYS A 196 23.04 -5.72 4.92
C LYS A 196 24.39 -6.31 4.52
N GLU A 197 24.52 -7.64 4.58
CA GLU A 197 25.74 -8.36 4.17
C GLU A 197 26.05 -8.16 2.68
N ALA A 198 25.01 -8.06 1.84
CA ALA A 198 25.17 -7.75 0.42
C ALA A 198 25.54 -6.29 0.13
N GLY A 199 25.46 -5.39 1.10
CA GLY A 199 25.85 -3.98 0.96
C GLY A 199 24.68 -2.99 0.92
N ALA A 200 23.44 -3.40 1.23
CA ALA A 200 22.32 -2.49 1.35
C ALA A 200 22.47 -1.60 2.60
N GLU A 201 22.06 -0.33 2.47
CA GLU A 201 21.85 0.53 3.62
C GLU A 201 20.54 0.13 4.32
N ILE A 202 20.60 -0.13 5.63
CA ILE A 202 19.42 -0.52 6.42
C ILE A 202 19.08 0.60 7.40
N LEU A 203 17.88 1.15 7.25
CA LEU A 203 17.30 2.14 8.14
C LEU A 203 16.20 1.47 8.98
N VAL A 204 16.41 1.38 10.28
CA VAL A 204 15.43 0.76 11.20
C VAL A 204 14.66 1.85 11.93
N SER A 205 13.33 1.82 11.90
CA SER A 205 12.50 2.80 12.60
C SER A 205 12.81 2.83 14.11
N GLN A 206 12.85 4.00 14.74
CA GLN A 206 13.21 4.11 16.16
C GLN A 206 12.03 4.51 17.05
N GLY A 207 11.01 5.14 16.47
CA GLY A 207 9.82 5.60 17.18
C GLY A 207 8.96 4.50 17.80
N SER A 208 8.00 4.91 18.65
CA SER A 208 6.98 4.01 19.21
C SER A 208 5.86 3.71 18.20
N GLN A 209 5.74 4.53 17.16
CA GLN A 209 4.87 4.28 16.02
C GLN A 209 5.47 3.23 15.08
N LEU A 210 4.59 2.45 14.46
CA LEU A 210 4.98 1.50 13.43
C LEU A 210 5.33 2.23 12.13
N LEU A 211 6.42 1.82 11.49
CA LEU A 211 6.71 2.14 10.08
C LEU A 211 5.87 1.20 9.21
N HIS A 212 4.61 1.55 8.97
CA HIS A 212 3.63 0.66 8.33
C HIS A 212 3.58 0.80 6.80
N HIS A 213 4.67 1.26 6.19
CA HIS A 213 4.79 1.39 4.74
C HIS A 213 4.89 0.05 4.00
N LYS A 214 4.50 0.03 2.73
CA LYS A 214 4.68 -1.06 1.75
C LYS A 214 4.87 -0.45 0.36
N TRP A 215 5.96 0.28 0.17
CA TRP A 215 6.23 0.96 -1.09
C TRP A 215 7.72 0.96 -1.43
N ALA A 216 8.01 1.12 -2.71
CA ALA A 216 9.36 1.31 -3.21
C ALA A 216 9.41 2.42 -4.27
N TRP A 217 10.53 3.13 -4.34
CA TRP A 217 10.83 4.12 -5.37
C TRP A 217 12.14 3.72 -6.05
N ILE A 218 12.03 3.35 -7.32
CA ILE A 218 13.11 2.76 -8.13
C ILE A 218 13.55 3.79 -9.17
N ASP A 219 14.85 4.05 -9.22
CA ASP A 219 15.53 4.98 -10.14
C ASP A 219 14.93 6.39 -10.15
N ARG A 220 14.20 6.76 -9.10
CA ARG A 220 13.39 7.98 -9.02
C ARG A 220 12.30 8.11 -10.09
N GLU A 221 11.99 7.05 -10.81
CA GLU A 221 11.08 7.02 -11.96
C GLU A 221 9.87 6.09 -11.74
N ILE A 222 10.09 4.94 -11.09
CA ILE A 222 9.05 3.93 -10.88
C ILE A 222 8.65 3.94 -9.42
N PHE A 223 7.35 4.10 -9.15
CA PHE A 223 6.81 4.05 -7.80
C PHE A 223 5.90 2.83 -7.64
N VAL A 224 6.24 1.99 -6.67
CA VAL A 224 5.50 0.78 -6.32
C VAL A 224 4.80 1.03 -4.99
N ILE A 225 3.48 0.83 -4.92
CA ILE A 225 2.71 1.01 -3.68
C ILE A 225 1.54 0.03 -3.62
N GLY A 226 1.19 -0.42 -2.43
CA GLY A 226 -0.02 -1.20 -2.24
C GLY A 226 -0.26 -1.57 -0.78
N SER A 227 -1.09 -2.59 -0.58
CA SER A 227 -1.34 -3.17 0.74
C SER A 227 -0.36 -4.30 1.09
N ALA A 228 0.31 -4.85 0.08
CA ALA A 228 1.12 -6.05 0.18
C ALA A 228 2.43 -5.82 0.94
N ASN A 229 2.60 -6.51 2.08
CA ASN A 229 3.94 -6.75 2.59
C ASN A 229 4.70 -7.64 1.61
N TRP A 230 6.03 -7.57 1.58
CA TRP A 230 6.83 -8.39 0.67
C TRP A 230 7.12 -9.78 1.26
N THR A 231 6.07 -10.61 1.35
CA THR A 231 6.08 -11.95 1.97
C THR A 231 5.37 -12.97 1.07
N SER A 232 5.71 -14.27 1.15
CA SER A 232 5.03 -15.31 0.36
C SER A 232 3.51 -15.31 0.54
N SER A 233 3.02 -15.11 1.76
CA SER A 233 1.58 -15.03 2.02
C SER A 233 0.88 -13.91 1.25
N ALA A 234 1.53 -12.76 1.06
CA ALA A 234 0.95 -11.64 0.30
C ALA A 234 0.85 -11.93 -1.21
N PHE A 235 1.82 -12.66 -1.76
CA PHE A 235 1.86 -13.00 -3.19
C PHE A 235 1.11 -14.29 -3.55
N GLU A 236 0.85 -15.17 -2.58
CA GLU A 236 0.26 -16.50 -2.84
C GLU A 236 -1.15 -16.69 -2.25
N LYS A 237 -1.46 -16.09 -1.09
CA LYS A 237 -2.63 -16.47 -0.28
C LYS A 237 -3.58 -15.32 0.02
N ASN A 238 -3.04 -14.14 0.35
CA ASN A 238 -3.84 -12.99 0.74
C ASN A 238 -4.46 -12.33 -0.48
N LEU A 239 -5.61 -11.69 -0.26
CA LEU A 239 -6.12 -10.68 -1.17
C LEU A 239 -5.45 -9.37 -0.80
N ASP A 240 -4.31 -9.08 -1.44
CA ASP A 240 -3.59 -7.82 -1.35
C ASP A 240 -3.70 -7.05 -2.67
N CYS A 241 -3.33 -5.78 -2.71
CA CYS A 241 -3.17 -5.04 -3.95
C CYS A 241 -1.77 -4.47 -4.11
N LEU A 242 -1.36 -4.28 -5.36
CA LEU A 242 -0.11 -3.65 -5.76
C LEU A 242 -0.35 -2.76 -6.97
N LEU A 243 0.23 -1.56 -6.97
CA LEU A 243 0.35 -0.70 -8.13
C LEU A 243 1.82 -0.51 -8.48
N ILE A 244 2.11 -0.46 -9.78
CA ILE A 244 3.38 -0.02 -10.34
C ILE A 244 3.09 1.19 -11.22
N LEU A 245 3.60 2.36 -10.83
CA LEU A 245 3.41 3.63 -11.51
C LEU A 245 4.71 4.01 -12.21
N LYS A 246 4.62 4.33 -13.50
CA LYS A 246 5.71 4.90 -14.32
C LYS A 246 5.26 6.26 -14.88
N GLY A 247 6.19 7.13 -15.28
CA GLY A 247 5.84 8.42 -15.89
C GLY A 247 5.40 9.50 -14.91
N LEU A 248 5.93 9.47 -13.67
CA LEU A 248 5.62 10.48 -12.65
C LEU A 248 6.10 11.88 -13.08
N ASN A 249 5.27 12.89 -12.85
CA ASN A 249 5.63 14.27 -13.10
C ASN A 249 6.61 14.82 -12.04
N THR A 250 7.20 15.98 -12.31
CA THR A 250 8.18 16.62 -11.43
C THR A 250 7.67 16.86 -10.01
N GLU A 251 6.40 17.25 -9.84
CA GLU A 251 5.83 17.52 -8.52
C GLU A 251 5.58 16.24 -7.71
N GLN A 252 5.16 15.16 -8.38
CA GLN A 252 5.05 13.83 -7.77
C GLN A 252 6.43 13.31 -7.33
N LYS A 253 7.47 13.45 -8.17
CA LYS A 253 8.86 13.09 -7.81
C LYS A 253 9.38 13.90 -6.62
N LYS A 254 9.12 15.21 -6.58
CA LYS A 254 9.46 16.05 -5.42
C LYS A 254 8.71 15.61 -4.15
N LEU A 255 7.44 15.22 -4.26
CA LEU A 255 6.68 14.68 -3.13
C LEU A 255 7.30 13.37 -2.62
N LEU A 256 7.59 12.41 -3.50
CA LEU A 256 8.21 11.13 -3.12
C LEU A 256 9.57 11.34 -2.46
N ASN A 257 10.39 12.25 -2.97
CA ASN A 257 11.67 12.60 -2.33
C ASN A 257 11.47 13.16 -0.91
N ARG A 258 10.46 14.02 -0.69
CA ARG A 258 10.12 14.53 0.65
C ARG A 258 9.62 13.41 1.57
N LEU A 259 8.82 12.49 1.04
CA LEU A 259 8.33 11.32 1.79
C LEU A 259 9.49 10.43 2.20
N TRP A 260 10.40 10.10 1.30
CA TRP A 260 11.59 9.31 1.60
C TRP A 260 12.45 9.96 2.69
N LYS A 261 12.72 11.28 2.58
CA LYS A 261 13.46 12.01 3.63
C LYS A 261 12.80 11.89 5.00
N ARG A 262 11.47 11.91 5.08
CA ARG A 262 10.75 11.72 6.36
C ARG A 262 10.94 10.30 6.90
N VAL A 263 10.84 9.29 6.05
CA VAL A 263 11.08 7.89 6.42
C VAL A 263 12.51 7.69 6.95
N ALA A 264 13.50 8.27 6.26
CA ALA A 264 14.90 8.20 6.67
C ALA A 264 15.11 8.87 8.04
N ILE A 265 14.65 10.11 8.21
CA ILE A 265 14.79 10.86 9.49
C ILE A 265 14.09 10.12 10.64
N ALA A 266 12.91 9.54 10.41
CA ALA A 266 12.19 8.77 11.44
C ALA A 266 12.94 7.49 11.87
N SER A 267 13.90 7.05 11.07
CA SER A 267 14.74 5.88 11.33
C SER A 267 16.11 6.23 11.94
N GLU A 268 16.50 7.51 11.95
CA GLU A 268 17.77 7.98 12.50
C GLU A 268 17.67 8.50 13.95
N LYS A 269 16.49 8.99 14.37
CA LYS A 269 16.29 9.60 15.69
C LYS A 269 16.35 8.56 16.81
N LYS A 270 17.43 8.55 17.60
CA LYS A 270 17.53 7.81 18.87
C LYS A 270 16.64 8.41 19.96
#